data_AF-A0A369BE06-F1
#
_entry.id   AF-A0A369BE06-F1
#
_cell.length_a   1.000
_cell.length_b   1.000
_cell.length_c   1.000
_cell.angle_alpha   90.00
_cell.angle_beta   90.00
_cell.angle_gamma   90.00
#
_symmetry.space_group_name_H-M   'P 1'
#
loop_
_entity.id
_entity.type
_entity.pdbx_description
1 polymer ?
#
loop_
_entity_poly.entity_id
_entity_poly.type
_entity_poly.pdbx_seq_one_letter_code
_entity_poly.pdbx_strand_id
1 'polypeptide(L)' 'MEEQPKVPVQVPGDLYNRIFAIQATQPELMVEYSVWNQIFANLPRDYQLPDLQVLERTRP' A
#
# COMPACT_ATOMS: atom_id res chain seq x y z
N MET A 1 -15.97 10.72 -29.51
CA MET A 1 -15.98 10.82 -28.03
C MET A 1 -14.52 10.88 -27.63
N GLU A 2 -14.04 12.07 -27.30
CA GLU A 2 -12.68 12.21 -26.76
C GLU A 2 -12.71 11.64 -25.34
N GLU A 3 -11.95 10.58 -25.10
CA GLU A 3 -11.72 10.08 -23.75
C GLU A 3 -10.99 11.19 -22.99
N GLN A 4 -11.72 11.90 -22.12
CA GLN A 4 -11.12 12.92 -21.27
C GLN A 4 -10.04 12.23 -20.41
N PRO A 5 -8.86 12.86 -20.23
CA PRO A 5 -7.83 12.28 -19.39
C PRO A 5 -8.39 12.12 -17.98
N LYS A 6 -8.56 10.88 -17.53
CA LYS A 6 -8.95 10.58 -16.14
C LYS A 6 -7.84 11.12 -15.24
N VAL A 7 -8.15 12.17 -14.48
CA VAL A 7 -7.26 12.66 -13.42
C VAL A 7 -7.06 11.49 -12.44
N PRO A 8 -5.81 11.09 -12.15
CA PRO A 8 -5.54 10.03 -11.20
C PRO A 8 -6.06 10.44 -9.82
N VAL A 9 -6.92 9.58 -9.24
CA VAL A 9 -7.47 9.81 -7.90
C VAL A 9 -6.37 9.50 -6.89
N GLN A 10 -6.04 10.46 -6.04
CA GLN A 10 -5.06 10.29 -4.97
C GLN A 10 -5.75 10.11 -3.62
N VAL A 11 -5.23 9.21 -2.80
CA VAL A 11 -5.73 8.92 -1.44
C VAL A 11 -4.56 8.84 -0.44
N PRO A 12 -4.78 9.04 0.87
CA PRO A 12 -3.74 8.85 1.87
C PRO A 12 -3.15 7.42 1.80
N GLY A 13 -1.82 7.32 1.81
CA GLY A 13 -1.11 6.04 1.80
C GLY A 13 -1.45 5.17 3.02
N ASP A 14 -1.78 5.81 4.14
CA ASP A 14 -2.12 5.15 5.40
C ASP A 14 -3.29 4.16 5.29
N LEU A 15 -4.16 4.31 4.28
CA LEU A 15 -5.24 3.35 4.00
C LEU A 15 -4.72 1.93 3.71
N TYR A 16 -3.47 1.80 3.28
CA TYR A 16 -2.83 0.52 2.96
C TYR A 16 -1.89 0.03 4.07
N ASN A 17 -1.80 0.73 5.22
CA ASN A 17 -0.85 0.40 6.29
C ASN A 17 -0.97 -1.03 6.82
N ARG A 18 -2.14 -1.67 6.71
CA ARG A 18 -2.35 -3.04 7.20
C ARG A 18 -1.46 -4.09 6.52
N ILE A 19 -0.93 -3.80 5.32
CA ILE A 19 -0.01 -4.73 4.65
C ILE A 19 1.39 -4.67 5.23
N PHE A 20 1.69 -3.75 6.16
CA PHE A 20 2.98 -3.62 6.81
C PHE A 20 2.91 -4.15 8.25
N ALA A 21 3.89 -4.96 8.64
CA ALA A 21 4.07 -5.48 9.99
C ALA A 21 4.34 -4.35 11.00
N ILE A 22 5.08 -3.32 10.57
CA ILE A 22 5.28 -2.09 11.32
C ILE A 22 4.48 -1.00 10.62
N GLN A 23 3.36 -0.60 11.23
CA GLN A 23 2.52 0.47 10.70
C GLN A 23 3.15 1.82 11.05
N ALA A 24 3.43 2.62 10.03
CA ALA A 24 3.90 3.99 10.18
C ALA A 24 2.90 4.92 9.49
N THR A 25 2.45 5.95 10.22
CA THR A 25 1.57 6.98 9.68
C THR A 25 2.41 8.05 9.01
N GLN A 26 2.08 8.39 7.76
CA GLN A 26 2.72 9.48 7.03
C GLN A 26 1.66 10.33 6.32
N PRO A 27 1.08 11.34 7.00
CA PRO A 27 -0.13 12.04 6.53
C PRO A 27 0.04 12.80 5.21
N GLU A 28 1.28 13.15 4.85
CA GLU A 28 1.62 13.87 3.63
C GLU A 28 1.78 12.94 2.42
N LEU A 29 1.86 11.62 2.65
CA LEU A 29 2.04 10.64 1.59
C LEU A 29 0.69 10.34 0.92
N MET A 30 0.56 10.82 -0.31
CA MET A 30 -0.58 10.53 -1.18
C MET A 30 -0.18 9.48 -2.22
N VAL A 31 -1.08 8.53 -2.48
CA VAL A 31 -0.86 7.44 -3.43
C VAL A 31 -2.01 7.35 -4.45
N GLU A 32 -1.71 6.87 -5.65
CA GLU A 32 -2.73 6.68 -6.68
C GLU A 32 -3.63 5.49 -6.34
N TYR A 33 -4.94 5.76 -6.30
CA TYR A 33 -5.95 4.82 -5.83
C TYR A 33 -6.02 3.56 -6.69
N SER A 34 -6.00 3.69 -8.02
CA SER A 34 -6.22 2.57 -8.94
C SER A 34 -5.09 1.54 -8.83
N VAL A 35 -3.83 2.00 -8.81
CA VAL A 35 -2.63 1.19 -8.67
C VAL A 35 -2.61 0.50 -7.30
N TRP A 36 -2.77 1.24 -6.21
CA TRP A 36 -2.67 0.64 -4.87
C TRP A 36 -3.83 -0.27 -4.54
N ASN A 37 -5.06 0.06 -4.97
CA ASN A 37 -6.21 -0.82 -4.77
C ASN A 37 -6.07 -2.10 -5.61
N GLN A 38 -5.52 -2.01 -6.83
CA GLN A 38 -5.21 -3.20 -7.63
C GLN A 38 -4.15 -4.08 -6.95
N ILE A 39 -3.05 -3.48 -6.46
CA ILE A 39 -2.02 -4.23 -5.71
C ILE A 39 -2.67 -4.92 -4.52
N PHE A 40 -3.37 -4.16 -3.67
CA PHE A 40 -3.97 -4.64 -2.44
C PHE A 40 -5.00 -5.75 -2.64
N ALA A 41 -5.84 -5.66 -3.68
CA ALA A 41 -6.84 -6.68 -4.00
C ALA A 41 -6.23 -8.01 -4.44
N ASN A 42 -4.99 -8.01 -4.93
CA ASN A 42 -4.28 -9.21 -5.38
C ASN A 42 -3.35 -9.80 -4.30
N LEU A 43 -3.26 -9.19 -3.11
CA LEU A 43 -2.46 -9.72 -2.02
C LEU A 43 -3.19 -10.86 -1.30
N PRO A 44 -2.46 -11.91 -0.85
CA PRO A 44 -2.97 -12.89 0.10
C PRO A 44 -3.52 -12.24 1.37
N ARG A 45 -4.47 -12.92 2.04
CA ARG A 45 -5.14 -12.40 3.24
C ARG A 45 -4.17 -12.05 4.37
N ASP A 46 -3.10 -12.80 4.50
CA ASP A 46 -2.09 -12.78 5.56
C ASP A 46 -0.76 -12.17 5.11
N TYR A 47 -0.75 -11.50 3.95
CA TYR A 47 0.46 -10.87 3.42
C TYR A 47 0.94 -9.71 4.31
N GLN A 48 2.23 -9.70 4.66
CA GLN A 48 2.89 -8.64 5.42
C GLN A 48 4.30 -8.25 4.91
N LEU A 49 4.48 -6.93 4.85
CA LEU A 49 5.62 -5.99 4.80
C LEU A 49 6.44 -5.71 6.07
N PRO A 50 7.70 -6.14 6.27
CA PRO A 50 8.44 -7.21 5.60
C PRO A 50 7.96 -8.60 6.02
N ASP A 51 8.35 -9.61 5.23
CA ASP A 51 8.01 -10.99 5.54
C ASP A 51 8.69 -11.47 6.84
N LEU A 52 8.20 -12.59 7.38
CA LEU A 52 8.71 -13.18 8.62
C LEU A 52 10.21 -13.48 8.55
N GLN A 53 10.71 -13.92 7.39
CA GLN A 53 12.14 -14.27 7.24
C GLN A 53 13.04 -13.05 7.38
N VAL A 54 12.61 -11.90 6.84
CA VAL A 54 13.31 -10.63 6.99
C VAL A 54 13.24 -10.15 8.43
N LEU A 55 12.06 -10.20 9.07
CA LEU A 55 11.88 -9.80 10.47
C LEU A 55 12.79 -10.61 11.42
N GLU A 56 12.90 -11.92 11.21
CA GLU A 56 13.76 -12.81 12.01
C GLU A 56 15.25 -12.47 11.87
N ARG A 57 15.69 -12.06 10.67
CA ARG A 57 17.09 -11.71 10.40
C ARG A 57 17.51 -10.37 10.96
N THR A 58 16.58 -9.45 11.20
CA THR A 58 16.86 -8.10 11.72
C THR A 58 16.58 -7.96 13.21
N ARG A 59 16.23 -9.05 13.90
CA ARG A 59 15.99 -9.02 15.35
C ARG A 59 17.33 -8.80 16.09
N PRO A 60 17.44 -7.78 16.96
CA PRO A 60 18.66 -7.49 17.71
C PRO A 60 18.98 -8.55 18.76
#